data_AF-A0A7C9CIR6-F1
#
_entry.id   AF-A0A7C9CIR6-F1
#
_cell.length_a   1.000
_cell.length_b   1.000
_cell.length_c   1.000
_cell.angle_alpha   90.00
_cell.angle_beta   90.00
_cell.angle_gamma   90.00
#
_symmetry.space_group_name_H-M   'P 1'
#
loop_
_entity.id
_entity.type
_entity.pdbx_description
1 polymer ?
#
loop_
_entity_poly.entity_id
_entity_poly.type
_entity_poly.pdbx_seq_one_letter_code
_entity_poly.pdbx_strand_id
1 'polypeptide(L)'
;ELQVVDLWYDWPNGRNLNLIQNQLGKLLHDVEWDNGTSYYYTLGVGDDGGRECRITHVPVGILRPNWLEGANYLGQSYVDGFLCNVWEKVDFIWYYEDVITKRPVHWLFFTGMSVHVMTFEVGAVLEDSKWQAPAHCFNK
;
A
#
# COMPACT_ATOMS: atom_id res chain seq x y z
N GLU A 1 -5.46 8.88 11.84
CA GLU A 1 -6.56 9.43 11.01
C GLU A 1 -7.16 8.27 10.21
N LEU A 2 -8.46 8.29 9.93
CA LEU A 2 -9.08 7.24 9.12
C LEU A 2 -8.91 7.58 7.63
N GLN A 3 -8.46 6.61 6.86
CA GLN A 3 -8.29 6.74 5.42
C GLN A 3 -8.74 5.47 4.70
N VAL A 4 -9.14 5.62 3.45
CA VAL A 4 -9.34 4.51 2.50
C VAL A 4 -8.20 4.56 1.50
N VAL A 5 -7.66 3.39 1.17
CA VAL A 5 -6.55 3.26 0.23
C VAL A 5 -6.90 2.21 -0.81
N ASP A 6 -6.90 2.59 -2.08
CA ASP A 6 -6.84 1.62 -3.17
C ASP A 6 -5.37 1.38 -3.51
N LEU A 7 -4.89 0.16 -3.27
CA LEU A 7 -3.53 -0.26 -3.59
C LEU A 7 -3.52 -1.10 -4.87
N TRP A 8 -2.86 -0.60 -5.90
CA TRP A 8 -2.52 -1.35 -7.09
C TRP A 8 -1.08 -1.86 -6.97
N TYR A 9 -0.89 -3.16 -7.17
CA TYR A 9 0.38 -3.84 -6.94
C TYR A 9 0.79 -4.63 -8.18
N ASP A 10 1.93 -4.26 -8.79
CA ASP A 10 2.46 -4.87 -10.02
C ASP A 10 3.96 -5.13 -9.87
N TRP A 11 4.26 -6.19 -9.10
CA TRP A 11 5.64 -6.61 -8.84
C TRP A 11 6.46 -6.94 -10.09
N PRO A 12 5.95 -7.66 -11.11
CA PRO A 12 6.72 -7.94 -12.32
C PRO A 12 7.25 -6.68 -13.03
N ASN A 13 6.54 -5.56 -12.92
CA ASN A 13 6.95 -4.26 -13.45
C ASN A 13 7.50 -3.31 -12.37
N GLY A 14 7.76 -3.82 -11.15
CA GLY A 14 8.43 -3.08 -10.09
C GLY A 14 7.69 -1.83 -9.60
N ARG A 15 6.36 -1.85 -9.54
CA ARG A 15 5.56 -0.65 -9.24
C ARG A 15 4.34 -0.90 -8.34
N ASN A 16 4.10 0.04 -7.43
CA ASN A 16 2.88 0.16 -6.63
C ASN A 16 2.25 1.54 -6.81
N LEU A 17 0.93 1.61 -6.73
CA LEU A 17 0.19 2.87 -6.66
C LEU A 17 -0.82 2.81 -5.52
N ASN A 18 -0.66 3.70 -4.54
CA ASN A 18 -1.67 3.92 -3.51
C ASN A 18 -2.50 5.16 -3.88
N LEU A 19 -3.82 5.03 -3.89
CA LEU A 19 -4.76 6.14 -3.95
C LEU A 19 -5.34 6.36 -2.55
N ILE A 20 -4.81 7.35 -1.85
CA ILE A 20 -5.05 7.58 -0.43
C ILE A 20 -6.08 8.69 -0.26
N GLN A 21 -7.24 8.35 0.30
CA GLN A 21 -8.32 9.28 0.59
C GLN A 21 -8.52 9.40 2.11
N ASN A 22 -8.17 10.56 2.66
CA ASN A 22 -8.50 10.96 4.03
C ASN A 22 -9.94 11.50 4.11
N GLN A 23 -10.54 11.55 5.30
CA GLN A 23 -11.94 11.99 5.46
C GLN A 23 -12.23 13.39 4.90
N LEU A 24 -11.30 14.35 5.07
CA LEU A 24 -11.44 15.74 4.62
C LEU A 24 -10.23 16.20 3.78
N GLY A 25 -9.46 15.26 3.24
CA GLY A 25 -8.23 15.53 2.48
C GLY A 25 -8.40 15.44 0.97
N LYS A 26 -7.42 15.97 0.25
CA LYS A 26 -7.29 15.77 -1.20
C LYS A 26 -6.92 14.31 -1.48
N LEU A 27 -7.35 13.78 -2.63
CA LEU A 27 -6.88 12.47 -3.09
C LEU A 27 -5.38 12.52 -3.34
N LEU A 28 -4.64 11.82 -2.49
CA LEU A 28 -3.19 11.72 -2.57
C LEU A 28 -2.82 10.46 -3.35
N HIS A 29 -1.99 10.62 -4.38
CA HIS A 29 -1.40 9.52 -5.11
C HIS A 29 0.00 9.28 -4.56
N ASP A 30 0.34 8.02 -4.31
CA ASP A 30 1.70 7.57 -4.00
C ASP A 30 2.08 6.48 -4.99
N VAL A 31 2.88 6.86 -6.00
CA VAL A 31 3.49 5.89 -6.90
C VAL A 31 4.87 5.53 -6.40
N GLU A 32 5.07 4.25 -6.14
CA GLU A 32 6.30 3.68 -5.59
C GLU A 32 6.93 2.76 -6.63
N TRP A 33 8.24 2.84 -6.78
CA TRP A 33 9.01 1.97 -7.65
C TRP A 33 9.95 1.08 -6.83
N ASP A 34 10.29 -0.09 -7.37
CA ASP A 34 11.16 -1.08 -6.73
C ASP A 34 12.60 -0.61 -6.49
N ASN A 35 13.02 0.47 -7.17
CA ASN A 35 14.27 1.17 -6.91
C ASN A 35 14.25 2.03 -5.62
N GLY A 36 13.13 2.04 -4.90
CA GLY A 36 12.95 2.78 -3.65
C GLY A 36 12.51 4.22 -3.83
N THR A 37 12.27 4.71 -5.04
CA THR A 37 11.70 6.05 -5.25
C THR A 37 10.19 6.02 -5.10
N SER A 38 9.64 6.97 -4.35
CA SER A 38 8.21 7.21 -4.21
C SER A 38 7.88 8.67 -4.50
N TYR A 39 6.79 8.90 -5.23
CA TYR A 39 6.24 10.22 -5.52
C TYR A 39 4.85 10.35 -4.91
N TYR A 40 4.73 11.25 -3.95
CA TYR A 40 3.47 11.69 -3.37
C TYR A 40 2.97 12.92 -4.11
N TYR A 41 1.79 12.88 -4.74
CA TYR A 41 1.29 14.02 -5.51
C TYR A 41 -0.23 14.14 -5.52
N THR A 42 -0.69 15.36 -5.83
CA THR A 42 -2.08 15.65 -6.17
C THR A 42 -2.19 16.01 -7.64
N LEU A 43 -3.29 15.63 -8.29
CA LEU A 43 -3.54 15.96 -9.71
C LEU A 43 -4.19 17.35 -9.88
N GLY A 44 -4.68 17.97 -8.80
CA GLY A 44 -5.30 19.30 -8.83
C GLY A 44 -6.62 19.35 -9.61
N VAL A 45 -7.43 18.29 -9.53
CA VAL A 45 -8.77 18.23 -10.13
C VAL A 45 -9.80 18.60 -9.05
N GLY A 46 -10.65 19.60 -9.30
CA GLY A 46 -11.66 20.12 -8.35
C GLY A 46 -11.47 21.60 -7.96
N ASP A 47 -12.31 22.11 -7.06
CA ASP A 47 -12.28 23.48 -6.54
C ASP A 47 -11.19 23.70 -5.46
N ASP A 48 -10.44 22.64 -5.14
CA ASP A 48 -9.69 22.46 -3.90
C ASP A 48 -8.16 22.46 -4.05
N GLY A 49 -7.66 23.14 -5.09
CA GLY A 49 -6.37 23.85 -5.01
C GLY A 49 -5.10 23.01 -5.21
N GLY A 50 -4.27 23.46 -6.14
CA GLY A 50 -2.83 23.17 -6.19
C GLY A 50 -2.42 21.79 -6.66
N ARG A 51 -1.49 21.76 -7.62
CA ARG A 51 -0.66 20.59 -7.91
C ARG A 51 0.48 20.57 -6.91
N GLU A 52 0.55 19.53 -6.11
CA GLU A 52 1.60 19.31 -5.13
C GLU A 52 2.41 18.07 -5.53
N CYS A 53 3.69 18.06 -5.20
CA CYS A 53 4.51 16.86 -5.33
C CYS A 53 5.62 16.83 -4.27
N ARG A 54 5.83 15.65 -3.68
CA ARG A 54 6.93 15.34 -2.76
C ARG A 54 7.57 14.01 -3.17
N ILE A 55 8.88 14.03 -3.37
CA ILE A 55 9.67 12.85 -3.70
C ILE A 55 10.32 12.33 -2.42
N THR A 56 10.17 11.04 -2.16
CA THR A 56 10.80 10.35 -1.03
C THR A 56 11.60 9.16 -1.54
N HIS A 57 12.69 8.83 -0.85
CA HIS A 57 13.42 7.59 -1.09
C HIS A 57 13.25 6.65 0.11
N VAL A 58 12.68 5.49 -0.14
CA VAL A 58 12.40 4.43 0.82
C VAL A 58 13.25 3.21 0.43
N PRO A 59 14.38 2.94 1.11
CA PRO A 59 15.35 1.92 0.66
C PRO A 59 14.80 0.49 0.52
N VAL A 60 13.72 0.14 1.23
CA VAL A 60 13.10 -1.18 1.12
C VAL A 60 12.31 -1.36 -0.20
N GLY A 61 11.90 -0.25 -0.82
CA GLY A 61 11.05 -0.23 -2.01
C GLY A 61 9.66 -0.81 -1.76
N ILE A 62 9.05 -1.34 -2.82
CA ILE A 62 7.75 -1.99 -2.74
C ILE A 62 7.86 -3.38 -2.08
N LEU A 63 6.75 -3.83 -1.49
CA LEU A 63 6.66 -5.15 -0.87
C LEU A 63 7.06 -6.26 -1.86
N ARG A 64 7.92 -7.19 -1.45
CA ARG A 64 8.38 -8.28 -2.32
C ARG A 64 7.46 -9.51 -2.19
N PRO A 65 7.31 -10.37 -3.21
CA PRO A 65 6.49 -11.58 -3.10
C PRO A 65 6.91 -12.52 -1.98
N ASN A 66 8.21 -12.58 -1.66
CA ASN A 66 8.77 -13.39 -0.58
C ASN A 66 8.92 -12.64 0.75
N TRP A 67 8.23 -11.52 0.96
CA TRP A 67 8.46 -10.65 2.12
C TRP A 67 8.28 -11.33 3.50
N LEU A 68 7.55 -12.45 3.57
CA LEU A 68 7.41 -13.29 4.77
C LEU A 68 8.60 -14.20 5.05
N GLU A 69 9.62 -14.24 4.18
CA GLU A 69 10.83 -15.04 4.40
C GLU A 69 11.51 -14.63 5.72
N GLY A 70 11.67 -15.57 6.65
CA GLY A 70 12.19 -15.29 8.00
C GLY A 70 11.22 -14.58 8.95
N ALA A 71 9.91 -14.56 8.65
CA ALA A 71 8.88 -14.15 9.59
C ALA A 71 8.62 -15.24 10.66
N ASN A 72 8.19 -14.82 11.84
CA ASN A 72 7.79 -15.71 12.93
C ASN A 72 6.30 -16.04 12.80
N TYR A 73 5.96 -17.33 12.77
CA TYR A 73 4.57 -17.76 12.84
C TYR A 73 4.08 -17.74 14.29
N LEU A 74 2.97 -17.06 14.56
CA LEU A 74 2.42 -16.87 15.90
C LEU A 74 1.18 -17.71 16.20
N GLY A 75 0.68 -18.46 15.21
CA GLY A 75 -0.54 -19.25 15.34
C GLY A 75 -1.71 -18.65 14.56
N GLN A 76 -2.94 -18.95 15.00
CA GLN A 76 -4.15 -18.53 14.31
C GLN A 76 -5.04 -17.65 15.19
N SER A 77 -5.74 -16.70 14.56
CA SER A 77 -6.68 -15.80 15.24
C SER A 77 -7.83 -15.41 14.30
N TYR A 78 -8.99 -15.08 14.86
CA TYR A 78 -10.11 -14.54 14.10
C TYR A 78 -10.03 -13.02 13.98
N VAL A 79 -10.09 -12.50 12.74
CA VAL A 79 -10.12 -11.05 12.44
C VAL A 79 -11.08 -10.83 11.26
N ASP A 80 -11.97 -9.84 11.36
CA ASP A 80 -12.93 -9.45 10.32
C ASP A 80 -13.78 -10.61 9.75
N GLY A 81 -14.05 -11.62 10.57
CA GLY A 81 -14.79 -12.82 10.18
C GLY A 81 -13.96 -13.93 9.52
N PHE A 82 -12.65 -13.75 9.39
CA PHE A 82 -11.72 -14.75 8.83
C PHE A 82 -10.92 -15.42 9.94
N LEU A 83 -10.70 -16.73 9.83
CA LEU A 83 -9.65 -17.42 10.60
C LEU A 83 -8.33 -17.19 9.87
N CYS A 84 -7.39 -16.50 10.50
CA CYS A 84 -6.15 -16.06 9.88
C CYS A 84 -4.93 -16.76 10.51
N ASN A 85 -3.96 -17.12 9.68
CA ASN A 85 -2.58 -17.30 10.10
C ASN A 85 -1.99 -15.94 10.50
N VAL A 86 -1.28 -15.89 11.61
CA VAL A 86 -0.65 -14.67 12.11
C VAL A 86 0.86 -14.80 12.01
N TRP A 87 1.47 -13.82 11.35
CA TRP A 87 2.92 -13.72 11.18
C TRP A 87 3.43 -12.41 11.76
N GLU A 88 4.57 -12.45 12.43
CA GLU A 88 5.32 -11.26 12.83
C GLU A 88 6.60 -11.15 12.01
N LYS A 89 6.91 -9.94 11.55
CA LYS A 89 8.16 -9.66 10.85
C LYS A 89 8.87 -8.48 11.48
N VAL A 90 10.13 -8.72 11.87
CA VAL A 90 11.10 -7.75 12.41
C VAL A 90 10.57 -6.87 13.56
N ASP A 91 9.68 -7.43 14.39
CA ASP A 91 8.99 -6.75 15.51
C ASP A 91 8.28 -5.45 15.12
N PHE A 92 8.03 -5.28 13.83
CA PHE A 92 7.51 -4.05 13.23
C PHE A 92 6.08 -4.22 12.77
N ILE A 93 5.75 -5.42 12.25
CA ILE A 93 4.47 -5.69 11.62
C ILE A 93 3.93 -7.08 11.96
N TRP A 94 2.62 -7.11 12.22
CA TRP A 94 1.81 -8.32 12.31
C TRP A 94 0.91 -8.43 11.09
N TYR A 95 0.94 -9.59 10.46
CA TYR A 95 0.25 -9.88 9.22
C TYR A 95 -0.72 -11.04 9.40
N TYR A 96 -1.95 -10.79 8.99
CA TYR A 96 -3.04 -11.73 9.08
C TYR A 96 -3.43 -12.16 7.67
N GLU A 97 -3.25 -13.45 7.41
CA GLU A 97 -3.55 -14.10 6.13
C GLU A 97 -4.66 -15.12 6.35
N ASP A 98 -5.73 -15.07 5.55
CA ASP A 98 -6.79 -16.08 5.63
C ASP A 98 -6.23 -17.50 5.44
N VAL A 99 -6.53 -18.40 6.37
CA VAL A 99 -6.03 -19.77 6.37
C VAL A 99 -6.44 -20.51 5.09
N ILE A 100 -7.63 -20.23 4.56
CA ILE A 100 -8.20 -20.93 3.42
C ILE A 100 -7.68 -20.36 2.10
N THR A 101 -7.90 -19.07 1.85
CA THR A 101 -7.62 -18.45 0.54
C THR A 101 -6.20 -17.91 0.40
N LYS A 102 -5.45 -17.81 1.51
CA LYS A 102 -4.12 -17.19 1.57
C LYS A 102 -4.11 -15.71 1.19
N ARG A 103 -5.26 -15.05 1.22
CA ARG A 103 -5.36 -13.62 0.95
C ARG A 103 -4.97 -12.79 2.17
N PRO A 104 -4.41 -11.59 1.99
CA PRO A 104 -4.23 -10.65 3.09
C PRO A 104 -5.59 -10.24 3.67
N VAL A 105 -5.68 -10.18 5.00
CA VAL A 105 -6.90 -9.77 5.72
C VAL A 105 -6.63 -8.50 6.54
N HIS A 106 -5.53 -8.48 7.28
CA HIS A 106 -5.23 -7.39 8.21
C HIS A 106 -3.73 -7.21 8.41
N TRP A 107 -3.32 -5.95 8.59
CA TRP A 107 -1.95 -5.55 8.91
C TRP A 107 -1.99 -4.65 10.14
N LEU A 108 -1.18 -4.97 11.14
CA LEU A 108 -1.00 -4.14 12.32
C LEU A 108 0.47 -3.74 12.42
N PHE A 109 0.74 -2.44 12.45
CA PHE A 109 2.08 -1.91 12.60
C PHE A 109 2.35 -1.59 14.08
N PHE A 110 3.61 -1.63 14.50
CA PHE A 110 4.03 -1.29 15.86
C PHE A 110 3.62 0.14 16.30
N THR A 111 3.37 1.04 15.34
CA THR A 111 2.86 2.39 15.57
C THR A 111 1.38 2.44 15.98
N GLY A 112 0.68 1.30 15.96
CA GLY A 112 -0.76 1.21 16.16
C GLY A 112 -1.58 1.46 14.88
N MET A 113 -0.94 1.69 13.73
CA MET A 113 -1.65 1.75 12.45
C MET A 113 -2.24 0.37 12.14
N SER A 114 -3.55 0.33 11.90
CA SER A 114 -4.32 -0.89 11.65
C SER A 114 -4.97 -0.80 10.28
N VAL A 115 -4.60 -1.69 9.36
CA VAL A 115 -5.09 -1.71 7.98
C VAL A 115 -5.91 -2.96 7.77
N HIS A 116 -7.19 -2.77 7.43
CA HIS A 116 -8.15 -3.84 7.18
C HIS A 116 -8.42 -3.96 5.67
N VAL A 117 -8.31 -5.17 5.12
CA VAL A 117 -8.54 -5.41 3.69
C VAL A 117 -10.03 -5.56 3.43
N MET A 118 -10.61 -4.57 2.75
CA MET A 118 -12.04 -4.56 2.42
C MET A 118 -12.34 -5.34 1.14
N THR A 119 -11.48 -5.22 0.13
CA THR A 119 -11.59 -5.91 -1.17
C THR A 119 -10.21 -6.41 -1.59
N PHE A 120 -10.17 -7.55 -2.28
CA PHE A 120 -8.93 -8.14 -2.80
C PHE A 120 -9.21 -8.83 -4.13
N GLU A 121 -8.62 -8.33 -5.20
CA GLU A 121 -8.81 -8.82 -6.56
C GLU A 121 -7.47 -9.14 -7.21
N VAL A 122 -7.25 -10.41 -7.53
CA VAL A 122 -6.04 -10.87 -8.21
C VAL A 122 -6.23 -10.72 -9.72
N GLY A 123 -5.24 -10.13 -10.39
CA GLY A 123 -5.25 -9.97 -11.85
C GLY A 123 -5.96 -8.70 -12.35
N ALA A 124 -6.37 -7.81 -11.44
CA ALA A 124 -6.82 -6.48 -11.80
C ALA A 124 -5.70 -5.71 -12.53
N VAL A 125 -6.04 -5.02 -13.61
CA VAL A 125 -5.08 -4.30 -14.45
C VAL A 125 -5.40 -2.81 -14.43
N LEU A 126 -4.35 -2.00 -14.26
CA LEU A 126 -4.42 -0.56 -14.35
C LEU A 126 -3.75 -0.08 -15.64
N GLU A 127 -4.33 0.94 -16.28
CA GLU A 127 -3.76 1.56 -17.48
C GLU A 127 -2.33 2.05 -17.24
N ASP A 128 -1.42 1.77 -18.19
CA ASP A 128 0.02 2.02 -18.01
C ASP A 128 0.35 3.49 -17.66
N SER A 129 -0.45 4.42 -18.20
CA SER A 129 -0.32 5.87 -17.97
C SER A 129 -0.50 6.28 -16.50
N LYS A 130 -1.19 5.47 -15.68
CA LYS A 130 -1.46 5.75 -14.27
C LYS A 130 -0.28 5.47 -13.36
N TRP A 131 0.71 4.70 -13.82
CA TRP A 131 1.91 4.35 -13.06
C TRP A 131 3.03 5.39 -13.18
N GLN A 132 2.78 6.51 -13.84
CA GLN A 132 3.75 7.57 -14.06
C GLN A 132 3.50 8.73 -13.09
N ALA A 133 4.57 9.19 -12.43
CA ALA A 133 4.52 10.46 -11.71
C ALA A 133 4.26 11.61 -12.70
N PRO A 134 3.46 12.63 -12.33
CA PRO A 134 3.12 13.73 -13.23
C PRO A 134 4.32 14.63 -13.51
N ALA A 135 4.31 15.32 -14.65
CA ALA A 135 5.42 16.16 -15.09
C ALA A 135 5.84 17.24 -14.06
N HIS A 136 4.89 17.77 -13.27
CA HIS A 136 5.19 18.77 -12.25
C HIS A 136 6.03 18.24 -11.09
N CYS A 137 6.15 16.92 -10.92
CA CYS A 137 7.06 16.30 -9.96
C CYS A 137 8.53 16.41 -10.35
N PHE A 138 8.83 16.70 -11.63
CA PHE A 138 10.21 16.78 -12.14
C PHE A 138 10.70 18.22 -12.30
N ASN A 139 9.80 19.20 -12.21
CA ASN A 139 10.13 20.61 -12.26
C ASN A 139 10.57 21.07 -10.87
N LYS A 140 11.88 21.22 -10.68
CA LYS A 140 12.47 21.81 -9.48
C LYS A 140 12.53 23.33 -9.58
#